data_AF-A0A4D8PSZ3-F1
#
_entry.id   AF-A0A4D8PSZ3-F1
#
_cell.length_a   1.000
_cell.length_b   1.000
_cell.length_c   1.000
_cell.angle_alpha   90.00
_cell.angle_beta   90.00
_cell.angle_gamma   90.00
#
_symmetry.space_group_name_H-M   'P 1'
#
loop_
_entity.id
_entity.type
_entity.pdbx_description
1 polymer ?
#
loop_
_entity_poly.entity_id
_entity_poly.type
_entity_poly.pdbx_seq_one_letter_code
_entity_poly.pdbx_strand_id
1 'polypeptide(L)'
;MPLSRSAVSAFDPDLTDRPAVARQLNFVDHEAEVPMHTHRKGQLILALHGAVTCTADHEIWIVPPNCGVWIPGGVPHSARATANARLNYLFVEPGAAGLPADCCTLSVSPLIREMVDRLAREPADYPSDGHAARLARVTLDELADMPRERFNLPISSNPKIRAMADALTVDPSDRSTLAEWAKRVAMSERSLARLMTRETGLTFGRWRQQLHLVIALRDLASGAAVQDVAAELGYDSVNAFITMFKKALGSTPAQYFAQRRAEIRSPLK
;
A
#
# COMPACT_ATOMS: atom_id res chain seq x y z
N MET A 1 10.81 -23.93 -8.01
CA MET A 1 10.82 -22.75 -7.12
C MET A 1 12.06 -21.92 -7.42
N PRO A 2 11.95 -20.74 -8.04
CA PRO A 2 13.06 -19.79 -8.01
C PRO A 2 13.05 -19.10 -6.65
N LEU A 3 14.21 -19.09 -5.98
CA LEU A 3 14.43 -18.41 -4.71
C LEU A 3 14.33 -16.89 -4.92
N SER A 4 13.43 -16.23 -4.18
CA SER A 4 13.38 -14.78 -4.03
C SER A 4 14.77 -14.29 -3.59
N ARG A 5 15.46 -13.54 -4.45
CA ARG A 5 16.73 -12.90 -4.09
C ARG A 5 16.40 -11.63 -3.31
N SER A 6 16.66 -11.68 -2.00
CA SER A 6 16.59 -10.54 -1.08
C SER A 6 17.32 -9.34 -1.68
N ALA A 7 16.58 -8.28 -2.00
CA ALA A 7 17.17 -6.99 -2.26
C ALA A 7 17.54 -6.41 -0.89
N VAL A 8 18.73 -6.76 -0.40
CA VAL A 8 19.31 -6.11 0.77
C VAL A 8 19.47 -4.63 0.41
N SER A 9 18.60 -3.78 0.95
CA SER A 9 18.73 -2.33 0.84
C SER A 9 20.08 -1.94 1.45
N ALA A 10 21.07 -1.63 0.60
CA ALA A 10 22.37 -1.10 1.01
C ALA A 10 22.29 0.35 1.53
N PHE A 11 21.08 0.90 1.69
CA PHE A 11 20.83 2.24 2.17
C PHE A 11 20.24 2.20 3.58
N ASP A 12 21.01 2.74 4.53
CA ASP A 12 20.54 3.02 5.89
C ASP A 12 20.06 4.48 5.96
N PRO A 13 18.75 4.73 6.11
CA PRO A 13 18.20 6.08 6.16
C PRO A 13 18.63 6.85 7.41
N ASP A 14 19.09 6.17 8.47
CA ASP A 14 19.40 6.78 9.76
C ASP A 14 20.80 7.41 9.82
N LEU A 15 21.64 7.21 8.79
CA LEU A 15 22.98 7.79 8.69
C LEU A 15 23.01 9.31 8.51
N THR A 16 21.86 9.93 8.24
CA THR A 16 21.76 11.35 7.96
C THR A 16 20.69 12.01 8.82
N ASP A 17 20.92 13.25 9.22
CA ASP A 17 20.01 14.09 10.01
C ASP A 17 19.06 14.93 9.15
N ARG A 18 19.12 14.79 7.81
CA ARG A 18 18.27 15.58 6.92
C ARG A 18 16.79 15.30 7.18
N PRO A 19 15.94 16.34 7.13
CA PRO A 19 14.52 16.23 7.51
C PRO A 19 13.75 15.27 6.61
N ALA A 20 14.11 15.18 5.33
CA ALA A 20 13.56 14.17 4.43
C ALA A 20 14.58 13.71 3.38
N VAL A 21 14.67 12.41 3.13
CA VAL A 21 15.57 11.84 2.09
C VAL A 21 14.77 10.86 1.26
N ALA A 22 14.82 11.01 -0.06
CA ALA A 22 14.11 10.12 -0.98
C ALA A 22 15.06 9.17 -1.71
N ARG A 23 14.55 7.99 -2.07
CA ARG A 23 15.25 6.97 -2.85
C ARG A 23 14.31 6.35 -3.85
N GLN A 24 14.78 6.21 -5.08
CA GLN A 24 14.09 5.42 -6.09
C GLN A 24 14.61 3.99 -6.06
N LEU A 25 13.69 3.03 -6.07
CA LEU A 25 13.97 1.62 -6.25
C LEU A 25 13.28 1.15 -7.54
N ASN A 26 14.08 0.63 -8.46
CA ASN A 26 13.61 0.08 -9.72
C ASN A 26 13.63 -1.46 -9.64
N PHE A 27 12.46 -2.07 -9.75
CA PHE A 27 12.31 -3.52 -9.74
C PHE A 27 12.01 -3.98 -11.18
N VAL A 28 13.07 -4.06 -11.97
CA VAL A 28 12.97 -4.10 -13.45
C VAL A 28 12.55 -5.48 -13.97
N ASP A 29 12.84 -6.59 -13.27
CA ASP A 29 12.64 -7.93 -13.88
C ASP A 29 11.98 -9.01 -13.00
N HIS A 30 11.81 -8.81 -11.68
CA HIS A 30 11.24 -9.83 -10.77
C HIS A 30 10.47 -9.25 -9.57
N GLU A 31 9.61 -10.06 -8.94
CA GLU A 31 9.11 -9.78 -7.57
C GLU A 31 10.31 -9.59 -6.64
N ALA A 32 10.45 -8.39 -6.11
CA ALA A 32 11.52 -8.03 -5.21
C ALA A 32 10.93 -7.71 -3.85
N GLU A 33 11.50 -8.33 -2.83
CA GLU A 33 11.11 -8.16 -1.44
C GLU A 33 12.24 -7.42 -0.72
N VAL A 34 11.88 -6.28 -0.12
CA VAL A 34 12.63 -5.70 0.98
C VAL A 34 12.19 -6.49 2.23
N PRO A 35 13.10 -7.27 2.85
CA PRO A 35 12.75 -8.12 3.98
C PRO A 35 12.32 -7.28 5.20
N MET A 36 11.80 -7.96 6.23
CA MET A 36 11.45 -7.32 7.49
C MET A 36 12.64 -6.53 8.06
N HIS A 37 12.45 -5.25 8.33
CA HIS A 37 13.47 -4.35 8.87
C HIS A 37 12.82 -3.25 9.72
N THR A 38 13.65 -2.44 10.37
CA THR A 38 13.22 -1.34 11.23
C THR A 38 14.28 -0.24 11.17
N HIS A 39 13.85 1.01 11.18
CA HIS A 39 14.70 2.20 11.20
C HIS A 39 14.00 3.30 12.01
N ARG A 40 14.75 4.31 12.42
CA ARG A 40 14.28 5.41 13.29
C ARG A 40 13.43 6.42 12.52
N LYS A 41 13.76 6.71 11.27
CA LYS A 41 12.96 7.60 10.42
C LYS A 41 11.58 7.01 10.10
N GLY A 42 10.58 7.84 9.90
CA GLY A 42 9.35 7.38 9.26
C GLY A 42 9.58 7.14 7.77
N GLN A 43 8.78 6.30 7.13
CA GLN A 43 8.88 5.97 5.72
C GLN A 43 7.54 6.12 5.01
N LEU A 44 7.54 6.87 3.91
CA LEU A 44 6.48 6.87 2.92
C LEU A 44 6.91 6.00 1.74
N ILE A 45 6.12 4.98 1.42
CA ILE A 45 6.30 4.15 0.23
C ILE A 45 5.32 4.62 -0.85
N LEU A 46 5.85 5.12 -1.96
CA LEU A 46 5.08 5.57 -3.12
C LEU A 46 5.24 4.61 -4.30
N ALA A 47 4.13 4.15 -4.87
CA ALA A 47 4.12 3.45 -6.15
C ALA A 47 3.90 4.45 -7.31
N LEU A 48 4.94 4.70 -8.10
CA LEU A 48 4.82 5.51 -9.33
C LEU A 48 4.14 4.74 -10.45
N HIS A 49 4.45 3.44 -10.53
CA HIS A 49 3.92 2.45 -11.45
C HIS A 49 3.86 1.09 -10.75
N GLY A 50 2.89 0.26 -11.12
CA GLY A 50 2.62 -1.01 -10.44
C GLY A 50 2.00 -0.81 -9.06
N ALA A 51 2.17 -1.81 -8.19
CA ALA A 51 1.70 -1.78 -6.83
C ALA A 51 2.75 -2.35 -5.87
N VAL A 52 2.58 -2.06 -4.59
CA VAL A 52 3.41 -2.62 -3.53
C VAL A 52 2.54 -3.11 -2.39
N THR A 53 2.86 -4.30 -1.92
CA THR A 53 2.32 -4.90 -0.71
C THR A 53 3.31 -4.66 0.42
N CYS A 54 2.95 -3.81 1.37
CA CYS A 54 3.73 -3.57 2.57
C CYS A 54 3.12 -4.33 3.74
N THR A 55 3.94 -5.01 4.54
CA THR A 55 3.51 -5.56 5.83
C THR A 55 4.08 -4.68 6.93
N ALA A 56 3.24 -4.09 7.77
CA ALA A 56 3.65 -3.23 8.89
C ALA A 56 2.60 -3.31 10.01
N ASP A 57 3.03 -3.32 11.27
CA ASP A 57 2.14 -3.39 12.44
C ASP A 57 1.08 -4.51 12.35
N HIS A 58 1.53 -5.68 11.86
CA HIS A 58 0.71 -6.86 11.55
C HIS A 58 -0.32 -6.71 10.42
N GLU A 59 -0.52 -5.52 9.85
CA GLU A 59 -1.40 -5.27 8.72
C GLU A 59 -0.69 -5.46 7.38
N ILE A 60 -1.44 -5.81 6.34
CA ILE A 60 -0.98 -5.73 4.96
C ILE A 60 -1.64 -4.53 4.29
N TRP A 61 -0.78 -3.68 3.74
CA TRP A 61 -1.15 -2.52 2.97
C TRP A 61 -0.85 -2.79 1.51
N ILE A 62 -1.84 -2.65 0.65
CA ILE A 62 -1.59 -2.64 -0.79
C ILE A 62 -1.79 -1.23 -1.29
N VAL A 63 -0.73 -0.71 -1.90
CA VAL A 63 -0.68 0.68 -2.33
C VAL A 63 -1.04 0.76 -3.80
N PRO A 64 -2.23 1.29 -4.16
CA PRO A 64 -2.51 1.61 -5.54
C PRO A 64 -1.64 2.79 -6.01
N PRO A 65 -1.54 3.01 -7.33
CA PRO A 65 -0.95 4.22 -7.89
C PRO A 65 -1.57 5.47 -7.29
N ASN A 66 -0.72 6.46 -7.01
CA ASN A 66 -1.09 7.74 -6.40
C ASN A 66 -1.64 7.61 -4.96
N CYS A 67 -1.36 6.49 -4.28
CA CYS A 67 -1.40 6.42 -2.84
C CYS A 67 0.01 6.20 -2.31
N GLY A 68 0.21 6.50 -1.04
CA GLY A 68 1.41 6.16 -0.30
C GLY A 68 1.08 5.42 0.97
N VAL A 69 1.90 4.46 1.37
CA VAL A 69 1.84 3.93 2.74
C VAL A 69 2.83 4.67 3.59
N TRP A 70 2.30 5.33 4.60
CA TRP A 70 3.08 5.93 5.67
C TRP A 70 3.29 4.90 6.78
N ILE A 71 4.55 4.77 7.20
CA ILE A 71 5.01 3.88 8.26
C ILE A 71 5.80 4.76 9.25
N PRO A 72 5.32 4.93 10.49
CA PRO A 72 6.06 5.66 11.52
C PRO A 72 7.41 5.00 11.83
N GLY A 73 8.34 5.81 12.33
CA GLY A 73 9.65 5.31 12.77
C GLY A 73 9.53 4.28 13.90
N GLY A 74 10.40 3.27 13.87
CA GLY A 74 10.43 2.20 14.86
C GLY A 74 9.42 1.06 14.63
N VAL A 75 8.56 1.14 13.61
CA VAL A 75 7.64 0.05 13.25
C VAL A 75 8.34 -0.98 12.36
N PRO A 76 8.41 -2.26 12.76
CA PRO A 76 8.93 -3.31 11.88
C PRO A 76 8.06 -3.48 10.64
N HIS A 77 8.69 -3.47 9.46
CA HIS A 77 7.97 -3.60 8.19
C HIS A 77 8.77 -4.30 7.09
N SER A 78 8.04 -4.82 6.11
CA SER A 78 8.57 -5.37 4.85
C SER A 78 7.79 -4.81 3.66
N ALA A 79 8.37 -4.86 2.46
CA ALA A 79 7.73 -4.41 1.24
C ALA A 79 7.99 -5.37 0.09
N ARG A 80 6.94 -5.83 -0.57
CA ARG A 80 7.00 -6.64 -1.79
C ARG A 80 6.37 -5.89 -2.94
N ALA A 81 7.18 -5.62 -3.96
CA ALA A 81 6.73 -4.92 -5.16
C ALA A 81 6.24 -5.91 -6.22
N THR A 82 5.21 -5.54 -7.00
CA THR A 82 4.82 -6.30 -8.20
C THR A 82 5.91 -6.20 -9.28
N ALA A 83 5.91 -7.12 -10.26
CA ALA A 83 6.77 -6.98 -11.44
C ALA A 83 6.56 -5.62 -12.12
N ASN A 84 7.65 -5.00 -12.60
CA ASN A 84 7.68 -3.66 -13.21
C ASN A 84 7.30 -2.49 -12.28
N ALA A 85 7.23 -2.71 -10.96
CA ALA A 85 6.96 -1.64 -10.03
C ALA A 85 8.14 -0.66 -9.97
N ARG A 86 7.79 0.63 -9.98
CA ARG A 86 8.73 1.74 -9.72
C ARG A 86 8.32 2.40 -8.43
N LEU A 87 9.15 2.24 -7.40
CA LEU A 87 8.85 2.76 -6.07
C LEU A 87 9.77 3.93 -5.73
N ASN A 88 9.21 4.96 -5.11
CA ASN A 88 9.99 5.96 -4.40
C ASN A 88 9.72 5.82 -2.91
N TYR A 89 10.78 5.74 -2.12
CA TYR A 89 10.73 5.82 -0.67
C TYR A 89 11.10 7.23 -0.25
N LEU A 90 10.34 7.82 0.67
CA LEU A 90 10.71 9.06 1.35
C LEU A 90 10.86 8.74 2.84
N PHE A 91 12.08 8.90 3.35
CA PHE A 91 12.38 8.75 4.77
C PHE A 91 12.31 10.12 5.43
N VAL A 92 11.59 10.21 6.54
CA VAL A 92 11.29 11.47 7.23
C VAL A 92 11.82 11.41 8.66
N GLU A 93 12.57 12.44 9.02
CA GLU A 93 13.11 12.60 10.37
C GLU A 93 11.98 12.75 11.40
N PRO A 94 12.04 12.06 12.55
CA PRO A 94 11.05 12.23 13.62
C PRO A 94 10.94 13.71 14.05
N GLY A 95 9.72 14.24 14.08
CA GLY A 95 9.46 15.63 14.45
C GLY A 95 9.69 16.65 13.32
N ALA A 96 10.11 16.24 12.12
CA ALA A 96 10.27 17.16 10.99
C ALA A 96 8.93 17.63 10.38
N ALA A 97 7.84 16.89 10.63
CA ALA A 97 6.49 17.23 10.20
C ALA A 97 5.43 16.58 11.10
N GLY A 98 4.21 17.12 11.10
CA GLY A 98 3.05 16.61 11.85
C GLY A 98 2.42 15.36 11.22
N LEU A 99 3.22 14.33 10.92
CA LEU A 99 2.75 13.11 10.27
C LEU A 99 2.03 12.15 11.24
N PRO A 100 1.16 11.25 10.74
CA PRO A 100 0.42 10.31 11.58
C PRO A 100 1.32 9.44 12.46
N ALA A 101 0.88 9.18 13.69
CA ALA A 101 1.59 8.33 14.65
C ALA A 101 1.44 6.82 14.37
N ASP A 102 0.44 6.45 13.56
CA ASP A 102 0.15 5.07 13.16
C ASP A 102 0.35 4.88 11.66
N CYS A 103 0.53 3.63 11.22
CA CYS A 103 0.54 3.31 9.80
C CYS A 103 -0.77 3.76 9.13
N CYS A 104 -0.68 4.34 7.93
CA CYS A 104 -1.86 4.65 7.14
C CYS A 104 -1.58 4.76 5.65
N THR A 105 -2.63 4.62 4.85
CA THR A 105 -2.60 5.04 3.46
C THR A 105 -2.87 6.54 3.37
N LEU A 106 -2.06 7.25 2.59
CA LEU A 106 -2.26 8.65 2.24
C LEU A 106 -2.67 8.75 0.78
N SER A 107 -3.65 9.60 0.49
CA SER A 107 -3.98 10.00 -0.88
C SER A 107 -2.90 10.99 -1.32
N VAL A 108 -2.01 10.57 -2.22
CA VAL A 108 -0.82 11.34 -2.55
C VAL A 108 -1.09 12.17 -3.80
N SER A 109 -0.96 13.49 -3.65
CA SER A 109 -1.13 14.42 -4.77
C SER A 109 -0.03 14.24 -5.83
N PRO A 110 -0.29 14.61 -7.10
CA PRO A 110 0.74 14.67 -8.14
C PRO A 110 1.94 15.54 -7.75
N LEU A 111 1.70 16.63 -7.02
CA LEU A 111 2.77 17.51 -6.54
C LEU A 111 3.74 16.75 -5.62
N ILE A 112 3.24 16.08 -4.57
CA ILE A 112 4.06 15.27 -3.67
C ILE A 112 4.82 14.20 -4.45
N ARG A 113 4.13 13.51 -5.36
CA ARG A 113 4.73 12.45 -6.18
C ARG A 113 5.96 12.97 -6.94
N GLU A 114 5.85 14.09 -7.64
CA GLU A 114 6.94 14.68 -8.42
C GLU A 114 8.03 15.28 -7.54
N MET A 115 7.68 15.88 -6.39
CA MET A 115 8.68 16.38 -5.44
C MET A 115 9.51 15.24 -4.83
N VAL A 116 8.87 14.12 -4.47
CA VAL A 116 9.59 12.94 -3.98
C VAL A 116 10.46 12.33 -5.07
N ASP A 117 9.99 12.27 -6.33
CA ASP A 117 10.84 11.83 -7.45
C ASP A 117 12.05 12.76 -7.68
N ARG A 118 11.84 14.07 -7.57
CA ARG A 118 12.92 15.05 -7.68
C ARG A 118 13.92 14.93 -6.53
N LEU A 119 13.46 14.72 -5.30
CA LEU A 119 14.32 14.47 -4.13
C LEU A 119 15.06 13.14 -4.24
N ALA A 120 14.49 12.13 -4.90
CA ALA A 120 15.14 10.82 -5.06
C ALA A 120 16.42 10.90 -5.93
N ARG A 121 16.59 12.00 -6.68
CA ARG A 121 17.77 12.31 -7.48
C ARG A 121 18.81 13.16 -6.75
N GLU A 122 18.52 13.58 -5.51
CA GLU A 122 19.45 14.33 -4.67
C GLU A 122 20.31 13.38 -3.80
N PRO A 123 21.56 13.76 -3.46
CA PRO A 123 22.37 13.00 -2.52
C PRO A 123 21.72 12.97 -1.12
N ALA A 124 21.98 11.93 -0.31
CA ALA A 124 21.36 11.81 1.03
C ALA A 124 21.73 12.97 1.96
N ASP A 125 22.94 13.48 1.80
CA ASP A 125 23.63 14.45 2.65
C ASP A 125 23.59 15.87 2.07
N TYR A 126 22.59 16.18 1.23
CA TYR A 126 22.44 17.49 0.59
C TYR A 126 22.59 18.66 1.57
N PRO A 127 23.15 19.82 1.17
CA PRO A 127 23.36 20.96 2.08
C PRO A 127 22.06 21.45 2.73
N SER A 128 22.11 21.81 4.03
CA SER A 128 20.95 22.19 4.86
C SER A 128 20.25 23.47 4.39
N ASP A 129 20.99 24.35 3.71
CA ASP A 129 20.54 25.61 3.14
C ASP A 129 20.37 25.54 1.61
N GLY A 130 20.60 24.36 1.03
CA GLY A 130 20.50 24.10 -0.40
C GLY A 130 19.08 24.06 -0.94
N HIS A 131 18.97 23.96 -2.26
CA HIS A 131 17.68 23.80 -2.95
C HIS A 131 16.95 22.52 -2.50
N ALA A 132 17.67 21.40 -2.38
CA ALA A 132 17.11 20.13 -1.92
C ALA A 132 16.49 20.24 -0.51
N ALA A 133 17.13 20.97 0.41
CA ALA A 133 16.59 21.19 1.76
C ALA A 133 15.33 22.06 1.78
N ARG A 134 15.19 23.03 0.86
CA ARG A 134 13.93 23.77 0.68
C ARG A 134 12.84 22.87 0.12
N LEU A 135 13.16 22.09 -0.91
CA LEU A 135 12.23 21.14 -1.51
C LEU A 135 11.75 20.09 -0.50
N ALA A 136 12.65 19.57 0.33
CA ALA A 136 12.32 18.62 1.40
C ALA A 136 11.31 19.21 2.39
N ARG A 137 11.51 20.45 2.84
CA ARG A 137 10.57 21.13 3.75
C ARG A 137 9.18 21.32 3.13
N VAL A 138 9.11 21.84 1.89
CA VAL A 138 7.83 21.99 1.18
C VAL A 138 7.15 20.63 0.99
N THR A 139 7.91 19.57 0.69
CA THR A 139 7.38 18.21 0.57
C THR A 139 6.76 17.73 1.88
N LEU A 140 7.41 18.04 3.01
CA LEU A 140 6.93 17.67 4.34
C LEU A 140 5.67 18.42 4.75
N ASP A 141 5.61 19.72 4.48
CA ASP A 141 4.43 20.56 4.75
C ASP A 141 3.21 20.04 3.97
N GLU A 142 3.37 19.85 2.66
CA GLU A 142 2.32 19.31 1.78
C GLU A 142 1.92 17.88 2.17
N LEU A 143 2.86 17.05 2.64
CA LEU A 143 2.59 15.66 3.00
C LEU A 143 1.74 15.57 4.28
N ALA A 144 1.96 16.47 5.23
CA ALA A 144 1.21 16.53 6.48
C ALA A 144 -0.28 16.81 6.26
N ASP A 145 -0.62 17.52 5.18
CA ASP A 145 -2.00 17.85 4.82
C ASP A 145 -2.70 16.79 3.95
N MET A 146 -2.00 15.71 3.56
CA MET A 146 -2.59 14.68 2.70
C MET A 146 -3.69 13.88 3.42
N PRO A 147 -4.86 13.68 2.78
CA PRO A 147 -5.94 12.92 3.38
C PRO A 147 -5.54 11.46 3.65
N ARG A 148 -5.96 10.95 4.81
CA ARG A 148 -5.84 9.52 5.14
C ARG A 148 -6.91 8.74 4.39
N GLU A 149 -6.47 7.77 3.60
CA GLU A 149 -7.32 6.78 2.95
C GLU A 149 -7.40 5.51 3.80
N ARG A 150 -8.55 4.84 3.79
CA ARG A 150 -8.75 3.57 4.50
C ARG A 150 -8.56 2.39 3.54
N PHE A 151 -7.36 2.25 2.99
CA PHE A 151 -6.98 1.13 2.12
C PHE A 151 -6.07 0.11 2.83
N ASN A 152 -6.29 -0.13 4.14
CA ASN A 152 -5.71 -1.28 4.83
C ASN A 152 -6.60 -2.50 4.72
N LEU A 153 -5.95 -3.65 4.49
CA LEU A 153 -6.50 -4.92 4.92
C LEU A 153 -5.95 -5.20 6.32
N PRO A 154 -6.75 -5.09 7.39
CA PRO A 154 -6.31 -5.50 8.72
C PRO A 154 -6.04 -7.01 8.66
N ILE A 155 -4.77 -7.36 8.80
CA ILE A 155 -4.35 -8.74 8.96
C ILE A 155 -3.96 -8.92 10.42
N SER A 156 -4.37 -10.05 10.97
CA SER A 156 -4.00 -10.41 12.32
C SER A 156 -2.75 -11.26 12.31
N SER A 157 -1.91 -11.13 13.34
CA SER A 157 -0.85 -12.08 13.63
C SER A 157 -1.39 -13.46 14.02
N ASN A 158 -2.70 -13.59 14.29
CA ASN A 158 -3.36 -14.86 14.54
C ASN A 158 -3.18 -15.83 13.35
N PRO A 159 -2.57 -17.01 13.57
CA PRO A 159 -2.27 -17.95 12.50
C PRO A 159 -3.46 -18.37 11.64
N LYS A 160 -4.67 -18.42 12.22
CA LYS A 160 -5.88 -18.83 11.49
C LYS A 160 -6.37 -17.75 10.54
N ILE A 161 -6.36 -16.49 10.98
CA ILE A 161 -6.71 -15.34 10.16
C ILE A 161 -5.68 -15.16 9.05
N ARG A 162 -4.39 -15.32 9.38
CA ARG A 162 -3.30 -15.30 8.40
C ARG A 162 -3.45 -16.38 7.34
N ALA A 163 -3.71 -17.63 7.73
CA ALA A 163 -3.94 -18.71 6.78
C ALA A 163 -5.13 -18.44 5.84
N MET A 164 -6.21 -17.83 6.35
CA MET A 164 -7.33 -17.39 5.52
C MET A 164 -6.93 -16.27 4.54
N ALA A 165 -6.15 -15.29 5.01
CA ALA A 165 -5.63 -14.21 4.18
C ALA A 165 -4.72 -14.72 3.07
N ASP A 166 -3.77 -15.59 3.39
CA ASP A 166 -2.83 -16.16 2.43
C ASP A 166 -3.60 -16.95 1.36
N ALA A 167 -4.53 -17.82 1.78
CA ALA A 167 -5.31 -18.64 0.86
C ALA A 167 -6.22 -17.80 -0.06
N LEU A 168 -6.90 -16.78 0.47
CA LEU A 168 -7.76 -15.89 -0.33
C LEU A 168 -6.98 -14.86 -1.15
N THR A 169 -5.69 -14.65 -0.85
CA THR A 169 -4.79 -13.85 -1.70
C THR A 169 -4.33 -14.67 -2.90
N VAL A 170 -4.12 -15.98 -2.72
CA VAL A 170 -3.75 -16.93 -3.79
C VAL A 170 -4.94 -17.24 -4.70
N ASP A 171 -6.12 -17.46 -4.11
CA ASP A 171 -7.36 -17.70 -4.85
C ASP A 171 -8.47 -16.74 -4.36
N PRO A 172 -8.50 -15.50 -4.87
CA PRO A 172 -9.51 -14.53 -4.49
C PRO A 172 -10.92 -14.86 -5.01
N SER A 173 -11.02 -15.80 -5.95
CA SER A 173 -12.29 -16.27 -6.49
C SER A 173 -13.07 -17.12 -5.48
N ASP A 174 -12.39 -17.75 -4.51
CA ASP A 174 -12.99 -18.65 -3.52
C ASP A 174 -14.21 -18.00 -2.82
N ARG A 175 -15.38 -18.59 -3.07
CA ARG A 175 -16.67 -18.13 -2.55
C ARG A 175 -16.99 -18.69 -1.15
N SER A 176 -16.10 -19.50 -0.57
CA SER A 176 -16.32 -20.17 0.71
C SER A 176 -16.89 -19.25 1.77
N THR A 177 -17.96 -19.72 2.38
CA THR A 177 -18.69 -19.09 3.47
C THR A 177 -17.86 -19.10 4.76
N LEU A 178 -18.29 -18.31 5.75
CA LEU A 178 -17.66 -18.30 7.06
C LEU A 178 -17.71 -19.69 7.73
N ALA A 179 -18.80 -20.44 7.53
CA ALA A 179 -18.96 -21.79 8.03
C ALA A 179 -17.94 -22.76 7.42
N GLU A 180 -17.68 -22.66 6.12
CA GLU A 180 -16.68 -23.48 5.44
C GLU A 180 -15.26 -23.13 5.88
N TRP A 181 -14.96 -21.84 6.00
CA TRP A 181 -13.68 -21.39 6.57
C TRP A 181 -13.49 -21.86 8.01
N ALA A 182 -14.54 -21.80 8.83
CA ALA A 182 -14.49 -22.28 10.21
C ALA A 182 -14.11 -23.76 10.28
N LYS A 183 -14.65 -24.60 9.39
CA LYS A 183 -14.25 -26.01 9.28
C LYS A 183 -12.77 -26.15 8.88
N ARG A 184 -12.31 -25.40 7.87
CA ARG A 184 -10.91 -25.43 7.40
C ARG A 184 -9.91 -25.05 8.49
N VAL A 185 -10.26 -24.10 9.37
CA VAL A 185 -9.38 -23.65 10.48
C VAL A 185 -9.70 -24.30 11.83
N ALA A 186 -10.47 -25.40 11.83
CA ALA A 186 -10.89 -26.15 13.01
C ALA A 186 -11.51 -25.26 14.11
N MET A 187 -12.57 -24.54 13.75
CA MET A 187 -13.36 -23.69 14.64
C MET A 187 -14.87 -23.87 14.37
N SER A 188 -15.70 -23.50 15.35
CA SER A 188 -17.10 -23.22 15.07
C SER A 188 -17.25 -21.87 14.37
N GLU A 189 -18.27 -21.73 13.52
CA GLU A 189 -18.56 -20.48 12.79
C GLU A 189 -18.67 -19.28 13.75
N ARG A 190 -19.37 -19.45 14.87
CA ARG A 190 -19.51 -18.41 15.92
C ARG A 190 -18.15 -17.99 16.49
N SER A 191 -17.25 -18.96 16.71
CA SER A 191 -15.93 -18.66 17.25
C SER A 191 -15.06 -17.94 16.24
N LEU A 192 -15.14 -18.32 14.96
CA LEU A 192 -14.41 -17.65 13.89
C LEU A 192 -14.96 -16.24 13.64
N ALA A 193 -16.29 -16.05 13.64
CA ALA A 193 -16.90 -14.73 13.53
C ALA A 193 -16.38 -13.75 14.60
N ARG A 194 -16.38 -14.20 15.87
CA ARG A 194 -15.87 -13.42 16.99
C ARG A 194 -14.36 -13.17 16.88
N LEU A 195 -13.60 -14.17 16.42
CA LEU A 195 -12.17 -14.03 16.17
C LEU A 195 -11.91 -12.94 15.11
N MET A 196 -12.57 -13.01 13.95
CA MET A 196 -12.45 -12.01 12.89
C MET A 196 -12.70 -10.59 13.41
N THR A 197 -13.80 -10.37 14.12
CA THR A 197 -14.13 -9.03 14.63
C THR A 197 -13.15 -8.55 15.70
N ARG A 198 -12.70 -9.43 16.60
CA ARG A 198 -11.72 -9.06 17.62
C ARG A 198 -10.36 -8.70 17.02
N GLU A 199 -9.93 -9.47 16.04
CA GLU A 199 -8.58 -9.39 15.49
C GLU A 199 -8.46 -8.38 14.34
N THR A 200 -9.55 -8.09 13.62
CA THR A 200 -9.53 -7.22 12.43
C THR A 200 -10.50 -6.04 12.51
N GLY A 201 -11.35 -5.98 13.54
CA GLY A 201 -12.45 -5.01 13.64
C GLY A 201 -13.58 -5.24 12.63
N LEU A 202 -13.48 -6.25 11.76
CA LEU A 202 -14.40 -6.48 10.65
C LEU A 202 -15.11 -7.83 10.74
N THR A 203 -16.33 -7.88 10.18
CA THR A 203 -16.98 -9.15 9.84
C THR A 203 -16.27 -9.79 8.66
N PHE A 204 -16.29 -11.12 8.53
CA PHE A 204 -15.67 -11.83 7.40
C PHE A 204 -16.07 -11.30 6.02
N GLY A 205 -17.36 -11.01 5.80
CA GLY A 205 -17.81 -10.47 4.51
C GLY A 205 -17.19 -9.11 4.17
N ARG A 206 -17.15 -8.19 5.14
CA ARG A 206 -16.49 -6.87 4.98
C ARG A 206 -14.98 -7.01 4.80
N TRP A 207 -14.34 -7.89 5.55
CA TRP A 207 -12.91 -8.16 5.42
C TRP A 207 -12.57 -8.74 4.03
N ARG A 208 -13.35 -9.70 3.52
CA ARG A 208 -13.20 -10.24 2.16
C ARG A 208 -13.43 -9.18 1.09
N GLN A 209 -14.41 -8.29 1.29
CA GLN A 209 -14.63 -7.16 0.38
C GLN A 209 -13.42 -6.21 0.34
N GLN A 210 -12.79 -5.92 1.49
CA GLN A 210 -11.56 -5.12 1.53
C GLN A 210 -10.41 -5.82 0.79
N LEU A 211 -10.24 -7.13 0.98
CA LEU A 211 -9.24 -7.91 0.24
C LEU A 211 -9.48 -7.83 -1.28
N HIS A 212 -10.73 -8.02 -1.74
CA HIS A 212 -11.08 -7.88 -3.15
C HIS A 212 -10.83 -6.48 -3.69
N LEU A 213 -11.12 -5.45 -2.91
CA LEU A 213 -10.88 -4.06 -3.30
C LEU A 213 -9.39 -3.80 -3.49
N VAL A 214 -8.59 -4.29 -2.55
CA VAL A 214 -7.14 -4.20 -2.55
C VAL A 214 -6.53 -4.90 -3.78
N ILE A 215 -6.97 -6.14 -4.07
CA ILE A 215 -6.54 -6.89 -5.26
C ILE A 215 -6.99 -6.18 -6.55
N ALA A 216 -8.25 -5.73 -6.60
CA ALA A 216 -8.77 -5.00 -7.74
C ALA A 216 -7.96 -3.73 -8.03
N LEU A 217 -7.65 -2.96 -7.01
CA LEU A 217 -6.86 -1.74 -7.11
C LEU A 217 -5.46 -2.03 -7.67
N ARG A 218 -4.79 -3.10 -7.20
CA ARG A 218 -3.49 -3.59 -7.71
C ARG A 218 -3.54 -3.97 -9.19
N ASP A 219 -4.54 -4.73 -9.60
CA ASP A 219 -4.59 -5.29 -10.95
C ASP A 219 -5.03 -4.25 -11.98
N LEU A 220 -6.04 -3.44 -11.65
CA LEU A 220 -6.50 -2.33 -12.48
C LEU A 220 -5.41 -1.26 -12.66
N ALA A 221 -4.64 -0.99 -11.61
CA ALA A 221 -3.47 -0.13 -11.65
C ALA A 221 -2.38 -0.63 -12.60
N SER A 222 -2.23 -1.95 -12.68
CA SER A 222 -1.28 -2.63 -13.56
C SER A 222 -1.79 -2.71 -15.01
N GLY A 223 -2.99 -2.17 -15.29
CA GLY A 223 -3.58 -2.10 -16.61
C GLY A 223 -4.50 -3.26 -16.97
N ALA A 224 -4.81 -4.16 -16.02
CA ALA A 224 -5.76 -5.24 -16.26
C ALA A 224 -7.14 -4.69 -16.64
N ALA A 225 -7.85 -5.40 -17.53
CA ALA A 225 -9.20 -4.99 -17.90
C ALA A 225 -10.18 -5.25 -16.74
N VAL A 226 -11.15 -4.36 -16.56
CA VAL A 226 -12.17 -4.45 -15.50
C VAL A 226 -12.91 -5.81 -15.53
N GLN A 227 -13.11 -6.37 -16.71
CA GLN A 227 -13.74 -7.67 -16.91
C GLN A 227 -12.89 -8.82 -16.36
N ASP A 228 -11.57 -8.78 -16.57
CA ASP A 228 -10.64 -9.83 -16.15
C ASP A 228 -10.52 -9.83 -14.62
N VAL A 229 -10.39 -8.63 -14.04
CA VAL A 229 -10.37 -8.44 -12.58
C VAL A 229 -11.66 -8.93 -11.92
N ALA A 230 -12.83 -8.65 -12.53
CA ALA A 230 -14.10 -9.15 -12.00
C ALA A 230 -14.17 -10.68 -12.00
N ALA A 231 -13.68 -11.31 -13.07
CA ALA A 231 -13.65 -12.77 -13.20
C ALA A 231 -12.66 -13.42 -12.22
N GLU A 232 -11.44 -12.88 -12.09
CA GLU A 232 -10.41 -13.37 -11.16
C GLU A 232 -10.86 -13.25 -9.70
N LEU A 233 -11.58 -12.18 -9.37
CA LEU A 233 -12.19 -12.02 -8.05
C LEU A 233 -13.49 -12.83 -7.86
N GLY A 234 -13.88 -13.66 -8.82
CA GLY A 234 -15.03 -14.56 -8.72
C GLY A 234 -16.40 -13.86 -8.66
N TYR A 235 -16.57 -12.69 -9.30
CA TYR A 235 -17.87 -12.03 -9.41
C TYR A 235 -18.67 -12.61 -10.57
N ASP A 236 -19.96 -12.88 -10.34
CA ASP A 236 -20.89 -13.42 -11.36
C ASP A 236 -21.13 -12.46 -12.54
N SER A 237 -20.82 -11.17 -12.35
CA SER A 237 -20.87 -10.17 -13.42
C SER A 237 -19.96 -8.99 -13.15
N VAL A 238 -19.52 -8.34 -14.23
CA VAL A 238 -18.76 -7.08 -14.18
C VAL A 238 -19.53 -6.00 -13.42
N ASN A 239 -20.86 -5.96 -13.57
CA ASN A 239 -21.72 -4.99 -12.86
C ASN A 239 -21.73 -5.21 -11.34
N ALA A 240 -21.71 -6.45 -10.87
CA ALA A 240 -21.62 -6.75 -9.44
C ALA A 240 -20.29 -6.26 -8.85
N PHE A 241 -19.19 -6.47 -9.58
CA PHE A 241 -17.87 -5.93 -9.22
C PHE A 241 -17.87 -4.39 -9.19
N ILE A 242 -18.35 -3.73 -10.25
CA ILE A 242 -18.42 -2.25 -10.31
C ILE A 242 -19.26 -1.69 -9.15
N THR A 243 -20.34 -2.37 -8.78
CA THR A 243 -21.20 -1.97 -7.65
C THR A 243 -20.44 -2.07 -6.33
N MET A 244 -19.71 -3.16 -6.09
CA MET A 244 -18.85 -3.30 -4.92
C MET A 244 -17.79 -2.20 -4.87
N PHE A 245 -17.07 -1.98 -5.97
CA PHE A 245 -16.01 -0.98 -6.07
C PHE A 245 -16.54 0.44 -5.82
N LYS A 246 -17.66 0.80 -6.45
CA LYS A 246 -18.30 2.12 -6.27
C LYS A 246 -18.81 2.33 -4.84
N LYS A 247 -19.35 1.28 -4.21
CA LYS A 247 -19.78 1.35 -2.82
C LYS A 247 -18.61 1.58 -1.87
N ALA A 248 -17.43 1.04 -2.19
CA ALA A 248 -16.24 1.20 -1.38
C ALA A 248 -15.51 2.53 -1.61
N LEU A 249 -15.42 2.99 -2.87
CA LEU A 249 -14.56 4.12 -3.29
C LEU A 249 -15.33 5.34 -3.79
N GLY A 250 -16.67 5.32 -3.75
CA GLY A 250 -17.53 6.41 -4.19
C GLY A 250 -17.64 6.60 -5.72
N SER A 251 -16.75 5.98 -6.51
CA SER A 251 -16.70 6.12 -7.98
C SER A 251 -16.48 4.77 -8.67
N THR A 252 -16.81 4.66 -9.95
CA THR A 252 -16.55 3.44 -10.73
C THR A 252 -15.04 3.26 -10.97
N PRO A 253 -14.55 2.04 -11.27
CA PRO A 253 -13.14 1.81 -11.61
C PRO A 253 -12.60 2.78 -12.67
N ALA A 254 -13.34 2.94 -13.78
CA ALA A 254 -12.95 3.83 -14.86
C ALA A 254 -12.85 5.30 -14.40
N GLN A 255 -13.83 5.78 -13.62
CA GLN A 255 -13.83 7.15 -13.09
C GLN A 255 -12.70 7.37 -12.09
N TYR A 256 -12.51 6.43 -11.16
CA TYR A 256 -11.46 6.48 -10.14
C TYR A 256 -10.07 6.64 -10.77
N PHE A 257 -9.75 5.81 -11.76
CA PHE A 257 -8.47 5.89 -12.47
C PHE A 257 -8.41 7.02 -13.51
N ALA A 258 -9.55 7.51 -14.04
CA ALA A 258 -9.58 8.66 -14.94
C ALA A 258 -9.32 9.98 -14.19
N GLN A 259 -9.98 10.21 -13.05
CA GLN A 259 -9.77 11.40 -12.21
C GLN A 259 -8.31 11.50 -11.78
N ARG A 260 -7.76 10.38 -11.29
CA ARG A 260 -6.34 10.28 -10.91
C ARG A 260 -5.35 10.42 -12.07
N ARG A 261 -5.76 10.18 -13.33
CA ARG A 261 -4.97 10.48 -14.54
C ARG A 261 -5.14 11.92 -15.02
N ALA A 262 -6.31 12.52 -14.83
CA ALA A 262 -6.58 13.91 -15.18
C ALA A 262 -5.83 14.87 -14.24
N GLU A 263 -5.74 14.53 -12.96
CA GLU A 263 -4.88 15.21 -11.99
C GLU A 263 -3.39 15.19 -12.41
N ILE A 264 -2.95 14.17 -13.16
CA ILE A 264 -1.59 14.08 -13.72
C ILE A 264 -1.42 14.93 -15.01
N ARG A 265 -2.50 15.13 -15.79
CA ARG A 265 -2.44 15.80 -17.11
C ARG A 265 -2.89 17.26 -17.12
N SER A 266 -3.42 17.80 -16.03
CA SER A 266 -3.87 19.20 -15.99
C SER A 266 -2.67 20.13 -15.78
N PRO A 267 -2.24 20.93 -16.78
CA PRO A 267 -1.44 22.10 -16.46
C PRO A 267 -2.36 23.03 -15.65
N LEU A 268 -1.87 23.51 -14.50
CA LEU A 268 -2.54 24.55 -13.72
C LEU A 268 -2.98 25.69 -14.67
N LYS A 269 -4.26 26.03 -14.63
CA LYS A 269 -4.75 27.32 -15.15
C LYS A 269 -4.55 28.38 -14.09
#